data_AF-A0AAW6TRW5-F1
#
_entry.id   AF-A0AAW6TRW5-F1
#
_cell.length_a   1.000
_cell.length_b   1.000
_cell.length_c   1.000
_cell.angle_alpha   90.00
_cell.angle_beta   90.00
_cell.angle_gamma   90.00
#
_symmetry.space_group_name_H-M   'P 1'
#
loop_
_entity.id
_entity.type
_entity.pdbx_description
1 polymer ?
#
loop_
_entity_poly.entity_id
_entity_poly.type
_entity_poly.pdbx_seq_one_letter_code
_entity_poly.pdbx_strand_id
1 'polypeptide(L)'
;MKLKRAVFVLLVCGLVLAVLGISKAALDARRIEDVMKKDALTQQDFQIIDQFIRDAVATLVRTIDFTEVSKTRALVVSHQSTQAQYAQQYSESCYRHIAEGMEHARADIRDETTLFKVVTNLLILIDSLKDPRLIELAIQEIPHGNSAVRYWAVRASTDPELWTKIGQGQGAAQLATRVMTACDQVVDSSGPEVLLQIARFAGRFDTGQATALLMRITEVRVRSYADWSVNYELMDGAVLRLLTDKIVGGGNGGSDQLARRFAHLYSFAIQRYIKGQNLGRLRDVSRNYLISVLIDTEDKCVGRLLGAPQATIRRAIEGGDLAGLQAEHDRLLGTAASAGVIPTRFNFSYGAQGENRTAPPVLPDPPQRTAPAAEDQP
;
A
#
# COMPACT_ATOMS: atom_id res chain seq x y z
N MET A 1 14.70 -10.45 -19.76
CA MET A 1 14.81 -10.14 -18.31
C MET A 1 13.51 -9.64 -17.63
N LYS A 2 12.40 -9.38 -18.35
CA LYS A 2 11.18 -8.78 -17.76
C LYS A 2 10.06 -9.77 -17.39
N LEU A 3 10.18 -11.04 -17.80
CA LEU A 3 9.29 -12.11 -17.33
C LEU A 3 9.60 -12.56 -15.89
N LYS A 4 10.79 -12.24 -15.36
CA LYS A 4 11.24 -12.68 -14.02
C LYS A 4 10.63 -11.87 -12.85
N ARG A 5 10.03 -10.70 -13.08
CA ARG A 5 9.49 -9.83 -12.01
C ARG A 5 7.97 -9.94 -11.83
N ALA A 6 7.20 -10.06 -12.91
CA ALA A 6 5.75 -10.30 -12.83
C ALA A 6 5.41 -11.72 -12.38
N VAL A 7 6.25 -12.69 -12.75
CA VAL A 7 6.17 -14.07 -12.27
C VAL A 7 6.46 -14.15 -10.77
N PHE A 8 7.25 -13.24 -10.18
CA PHE A 8 7.62 -13.28 -8.76
C PHE A 8 6.47 -12.87 -7.82
N VAL A 9 5.62 -11.91 -8.21
CA VAL A 9 4.47 -11.48 -7.38
C VAL A 9 3.33 -12.50 -7.41
N LEU A 10 3.10 -13.13 -8.56
CA LEU A 10 2.13 -14.22 -8.69
C LEU A 10 2.65 -15.56 -8.12
N LEU A 11 3.97 -15.83 -8.14
CA LEU A 11 4.53 -16.98 -7.43
C LEU A 11 4.51 -16.79 -5.92
N VAL A 12 4.76 -15.58 -5.40
CA VAL A 12 4.75 -15.38 -3.93
C VAL A 12 3.32 -15.43 -3.37
N CYS A 13 2.30 -14.99 -4.11
CA CYS A 13 0.90 -15.19 -3.71
C CYS A 13 0.35 -16.59 -4.04
N GLY A 14 0.82 -17.23 -5.12
CA GLY A 14 0.35 -18.54 -5.58
C GLY A 14 1.00 -19.75 -4.89
N LEU A 15 2.21 -19.60 -4.32
CA LEU A 15 2.89 -20.69 -3.60
C LEU A 15 2.34 -20.90 -2.17
N VAL A 16 1.40 -20.06 -1.73
CA VAL A 16 0.70 -20.23 -0.44
C VAL A 16 -0.30 -21.40 -0.46
N LEU A 17 -0.66 -21.93 -1.64
CA LEU A 17 -1.74 -22.93 -1.76
C LEU A 17 -1.34 -24.32 -2.30
N ALA A 18 -0.06 -24.59 -2.56
CA ALA A 18 0.36 -25.94 -2.91
C ALA A 18 1.81 -26.17 -2.53
N VAL A 19 2.06 -26.97 -1.49
CA VAL A 19 3.05 -28.07 -1.43
C VAL A 19 2.93 -28.70 -0.03
N LEU A 20 2.11 -29.75 0.05
CA LEU A 20 2.27 -30.80 1.05
C LEU A 20 3.44 -31.66 0.58
N GLY A 21 4.61 -31.50 1.20
CA GLY A 21 5.82 -32.22 0.85
C GLY A 21 6.86 -32.09 1.95
N ILE A 22 7.03 -33.19 2.69
CA ILE A 22 7.78 -33.37 3.92
C ILE A 22 9.23 -32.85 3.82
N SER A 23 9.68 -32.10 4.83
CA SER A 23 11.09 -31.75 5.04
C SER A 23 11.49 -31.78 6.52
N LYS A 24 12.78 -32.03 6.75
CA LYS A 24 13.45 -32.53 7.97
C LYS A 24 13.64 -31.52 9.11
N ALA A 25 12.66 -30.66 9.34
CA ALA A 25 12.43 -30.05 10.64
C ALA A 25 10.93 -30.18 10.91
N ALA A 26 10.46 -31.41 11.05
CA ALA A 26 9.09 -31.65 11.45
C ALA A 26 8.98 -31.11 12.89
N LEU A 27 8.55 -29.86 13.03
CA LEU A 27 7.85 -29.41 14.22
C LEU A 27 6.89 -30.54 14.58
N ASP A 28 7.04 -31.10 15.78
CA ASP A 28 6.21 -32.22 16.23
C ASP A 28 4.79 -31.72 16.45
N ALA A 29 4.06 -31.58 15.34
CA ALA A 29 2.73 -31.00 15.28
C ALA A 29 1.71 -31.87 16.02
N ARG A 30 1.99 -33.17 16.19
CA ARG A 30 1.08 -34.12 16.85
C ARG A 30 0.72 -33.67 18.25
N ARG A 31 1.70 -33.18 19.01
CA ARG A 31 1.47 -32.74 20.39
C ARG A 31 0.53 -31.54 20.45
N ILE A 32 0.70 -30.57 19.56
CA ILE A 32 -0.18 -29.40 19.53
C ILE A 32 -1.56 -29.73 18.94
N GLU A 33 -1.63 -30.64 17.95
CA GLU A 33 -2.90 -31.15 17.42
C GLU A 33 -3.72 -31.85 18.52
N ASP A 34 -3.08 -32.61 19.40
CA ASP A 34 -3.76 -33.27 20.52
C ASP A 34 -4.22 -32.26 21.58
N VAL A 35 -3.46 -31.19 21.81
CA VAL A 35 -3.88 -30.08 22.66
C VAL A 35 -5.09 -29.34 22.08
N MET A 36 -5.13 -29.11 20.76
CA MET A 36 -6.23 -28.42 20.08
C MET A 36 -7.57 -29.16 20.21
N LYS A 37 -7.55 -30.48 20.40
CA LYS A 37 -8.77 -31.32 20.55
C LYS A 37 -9.36 -31.28 21.95
N LYS A 38 -8.67 -30.69 22.94
CA LYS A 38 -9.12 -30.67 24.33
C LYS A 38 -10.10 -29.53 24.58
N ASP A 39 -11.16 -29.82 25.33
CA ASP A 39 -12.13 -28.81 25.76
C ASP A 39 -11.57 -27.86 26.83
N ALA A 40 -10.75 -28.39 27.74
CA ALA A 40 -10.09 -27.68 28.82
C ALA A 40 -8.58 -27.97 28.82
N LEU A 41 -7.78 -26.92 28.96
CA LEU A 41 -6.33 -26.98 28.90
C LEU A 41 -5.70 -26.96 30.29
N THR A 42 -4.67 -27.77 30.46
CA THR A 42 -3.82 -27.80 31.65
C THR A 42 -2.58 -26.92 31.48
N GLN A 43 -1.83 -26.70 32.56
CA GLN A 43 -0.54 -25.98 32.48
C GLN A 43 0.45 -26.66 31.53
N GLN A 44 0.44 -27.99 31.45
CA GLN A 44 1.29 -28.75 30.53
C GLN A 44 0.88 -28.49 29.07
N ASP A 45 -0.41 -28.33 28.81
CA ASP A 45 -0.92 -28.01 27.47
C ASP A 45 -0.48 -26.61 27.02
N PHE A 46 -0.47 -25.64 27.94
CA PHE A 46 0.07 -24.31 27.66
C PHE A 46 1.56 -24.34 27.30
N GLN A 47 2.36 -25.17 27.98
CA GLN A 47 3.77 -25.37 27.65
C GLN A 47 3.97 -26.00 26.27
N ILE A 48 3.08 -26.91 25.85
CA ILE A 48 3.12 -27.51 24.51
C ILE A 48 2.87 -26.45 23.44
N ILE A 49 1.87 -25.59 23.63
CA ILE A 49 1.58 -24.47 22.72
C ILE A 49 2.80 -23.54 22.65
N ASP A 50 3.37 -23.17 23.79
CA ASP A 50 4.51 -22.27 23.84
C ASP A 50 5.74 -22.83 23.13
N GLN A 51 6.08 -24.09 23.41
CA GLN A 51 7.22 -24.77 22.80
C GLN A 51 7.07 -24.90 21.28
N PHE A 52 5.86 -25.21 20.80
CA PHE A 52 5.57 -25.27 19.37
C PHE A 52 5.87 -23.94 18.67
N ILE A 53 5.39 -22.82 19.23
CA ILE A 53 5.63 -21.49 18.65
C ILE A 53 7.11 -21.11 18.73
N ARG A 54 7.76 -21.38 19.85
CA ARG A 54 9.19 -21.13 20.05
C ARG A 54 10.03 -21.83 18.98
N ASP A 55 9.79 -23.12 18.77
CA ASP A 55 10.53 -23.93 17.80
C ASP A 55 10.25 -23.46 16.37
N ALA A 56 9.01 -23.05 16.08
CA ALA A 56 8.65 -22.53 14.77
C ALA A 56 9.36 -21.20 14.48
N VAL A 57 9.34 -20.25 15.42
CA VAL A 57 10.03 -18.97 15.25
C VAL A 57 11.55 -19.14 15.20
N ALA A 58 12.13 -20.00 16.05
CA ALA A 58 13.54 -20.33 15.99
C ALA A 58 13.95 -20.89 14.61
N THR A 59 13.07 -21.69 13.99
CA THR A 59 13.27 -22.18 12.62
C THR A 59 13.25 -21.03 11.61
N LEU A 60 12.28 -20.11 11.71
CA LEU A 60 12.19 -18.94 10.82
C LEU A 60 13.41 -18.02 10.89
N VAL A 61 14.04 -17.93 12.06
CA VAL A 61 15.23 -17.11 12.31
C VAL A 61 16.51 -17.79 11.81
N ARG A 62 16.64 -19.11 11.98
CA ARG A 62 17.89 -19.85 11.66
C ARG A 62 17.95 -20.36 10.22
N THR A 63 16.81 -20.57 9.57
CA THR A 63 16.75 -21.19 8.25
C THR A 63 16.70 -20.14 7.14
N ILE A 64 17.62 -20.27 6.18
CA ILE A 64 17.72 -19.36 5.02
C ILE A 64 16.90 -19.88 3.82
N ASP A 65 16.55 -21.17 3.80
CA ASP A 65 15.74 -21.77 2.75
C ASP A 65 14.29 -21.26 2.79
N PHE A 66 13.87 -20.62 1.70
CA PHE A 66 12.56 -19.96 1.63
C PHE A 66 11.39 -20.96 1.62
N THR A 67 11.60 -22.18 1.13
CA THR A 67 10.57 -23.21 1.07
C THR A 67 10.24 -23.72 2.46
N GLU A 68 11.27 -24.05 3.25
CA GLU A 68 11.13 -24.51 4.62
C GLU A 68 10.51 -23.43 5.51
N VAL A 69 11.00 -22.19 5.40
CA VAL A 69 10.42 -21.05 6.11
C VAL A 69 8.94 -20.86 5.74
N SER A 70 8.58 -21.01 4.46
CA SER A 70 7.17 -20.90 4.05
C SER A 70 6.29 -22.00 4.63
N LYS A 71 6.77 -23.25 4.69
CA LYS A 71 6.05 -24.36 5.33
C LYS A 71 5.86 -24.11 6.83
N THR A 72 6.91 -23.66 7.52
CA THR A 72 6.83 -23.33 8.94
C THR A 72 5.80 -22.24 9.22
N ARG A 73 5.76 -21.17 8.41
CA ARG A 73 4.71 -20.14 8.55
C ARG A 73 3.32 -20.72 8.35
N ALA A 74 3.12 -21.53 7.30
CA ALA A 74 1.83 -22.15 7.03
C ALA A 74 1.39 -23.05 8.18
N LEU A 75 2.32 -23.80 8.78
CA LEU A 75 2.07 -24.64 9.94
C LEU A 75 1.65 -23.81 11.15
N VAL A 76 2.32 -22.69 11.44
CA VAL A 76 1.90 -21.80 12.54
C VAL A 76 0.48 -21.32 12.26
N VAL A 77 0.22 -20.71 11.10
CA VAL A 77 -1.11 -20.17 10.77
C VAL A 77 -2.22 -21.23 10.84
N SER A 78 -1.96 -22.46 10.38
CA SER A 78 -2.97 -23.53 10.36
C SER A 78 -3.34 -24.06 11.75
N HIS A 79 -2.57 -23.73 12.78
CA HIS A 79 -2.82 -24.17 14.17
C HIS A 79 -3.50 -23.09 15.02
N GLN A 80 -4.01 -22.00 14.41
CA GLN A 80 -4.91 -21.09 15.13
C GLN A 80 -6.22 -21.81 15.49
N SER A 81 -6.74 -21.52 16.68
CA SER A 81 -8.03 -22.04 17.16
C SER A 81 -8.89 -20.91 17.70
N THR A 82 -10.21 -21.11 17.71
CA THR A 82 -11.18 -20.19 18.34
C THR A 82 -11.51 -20.60 19.78
N GLN A 83 -11.02 -21.74 20.27
CA GLN A 83 -11.18 -22.15 21.68
C GLN A 83 -10.45 -21.15 22.58
N ALA A 84 -11.15 -20.61 23.59
CA ALA A 84 -10.70 -19.40 24.29
C ALA A 84 -9.34 -19.54 25.01
N GLN A 85 -9.12 -20.61 25.76
CA GLN A 85 -7.86 -20.83 26.51
C GLN A 85 -6.68 -21.02 25.56
N TYR A 86 -6.88 -21.81 24.50
CA TYR A 86 -5.91 -22.08 23.45
C TYR A 86 -5.59 -20.79 22.71
N ALA A 87 -6.61 -20.08 22.21
CA ALA A 87 -6.44 -18.86 21.42
C ALA A 87 -5.67 -17.80 22.22
N GLN A 88 -5.97 -17.65 23.51
CA GLN A 88 -5.27 -16.72 24.39
C GLN A 88 -3.79 -17.10 24.55
N GLN A 89 -3.51 -18.36 24.91
CA GLN A 89 -2.14 -18.84 25.10
C GLN A 89 -1.33 -18.80 23.79
N TYR A 90 -1.95 -19.21 22.68
CA TYR A 90 -1.35 -19.23 21.35
C TYR A 90 -0.95 -17.82 20.92
N SER A 91 -1.87 -16.87 21.06
CA SER A 91 -1.61 -15.44 20.79
C SER A 91 -0.48 -14.88 21.67
N GLU A 92 -0.46 -15.22 22.96
CA GLU A 92 0.60 -14.79 23.88
C GLU A 92 1.97 -15.36 23.51
N SER A 93 2.03 -16.66 23.19
CA SER A 93 3.25 -17.32 22.73
C SER A 93 3.71 -16.77 21.38
N CYS A 94 2.80 -16.50 20.43
CA CYS A 94 3.13 -15.81 19.17
C CYS A 94 3.77 -14.45 19.43
N TYR A 95 3.17 -13.62 20.27
CA TYR A 95 3.72 -12.32 20.62
C TYR A 95 5.12 -12.43 21.21
N ARG A 96 5.29 -13.26 22.24
CA ARG A 96 6.57 -13.44 22.95
C ARG A 96 7.69 -13.86 21.99
N HIS A 97 7.51 -14.99 21.30
CA HIS A 97 8.58 -15.58 20.51
C HIS A 97 8.85 -14.79 19.22
N ILE A 98 7.84 -14.17 18.59
CA ILE A 98 8.07 -13.28 17.44
C ILE A 98 8.81 -12.02 17.87
N ALA A 99 8.47 -11.43 19.02
CA ALA A 99 9.19 -10.28 19.55
C ALA A 99 10.66 -10.61 19.84
N GLU A 100 10.93 -11.75 20.50
CA GLU A 100 12.29 -12.27 20.73
C GLU A 100 13.04 -12.51 19.40
N GLY A 101 12.37 -13.09 18.40
CA GLY A 101 12.96 -13.32 17.08
C GLY A 101 13.32 -12.02 16.34
N MET A 102 12.47 -10.99 16.44
CA MET A 102 12.74 -9.66 15.88
C MET A 102 13.90 -8.97 16.62
N GLU A 103 13.93 -9.06 17.95
CA GLU A 103 15.01 -8.50 18.76
C GLU A 103 16.35 -9.15 18.44
N HIS A 104 16.41 -10.48 18.39
CA HIS A 104 17.59 -11.24 17.99
C HIS A 104 18.05 -10.85 16.59
N ALA A 105 17.12 -10.74 15.63
CA ALA A 105 17.47 -10.32 14.27
C ALA A 105 18.17 -8.96 14.26
N ARG A 106 17.65 -7.97 15.01
CA ARG A 106 18.24 -6.62 15.09
C ARG A 106 19.56 -6.56 15.84
N ALA A 107 19.71 -7.32 16.92
CA ALA A 107 20.89 -7.27 17.78
C ALA A 107 22.08 -8.07 17.22
N ASP A 108 21.80 -9.24 16.65
CA ASP A 108 22.83 -10.27 16.44
C ASP A 108 23.12 -10.56 14.96
N ILE A 109 22.17 -10.31 14.05
CA ILE A 109 22.37 -10.59 12.62
C ILE A 109 23.02 -9.39 11.93
N ARG A 110 24.28 -9.54 11.54
CA ARG A 110 25.07 -8.49 10.84
C ARG A 110 25.01 -8.57 9.31
N ASP A 111 24.77 -9.75 8.76
CA ASP A 111 24.62 -9.92 7.32
C ASP A 111 23.27 -9.36 6.86
N GLU A 112 23.31 -8.33 6.01
CA GLU A 112 22.11 -7.62 5.54
C GLU A 112 21.14 -8.54 4.78
N THR A 113 21.67 -9.53 4.04
CA THR A 113 20.84 -10.47 3.29
C THR A 113 20.05 -11.38 4.21
N THR A 114 20.70 -11.88 5.26
CA THR A 114 20.08 -12.74 6.27
C THR A 114 19.11 -11.93 7.13
N LEU A 115 19.49 -10.73 7.58
CA LEU A 115 18.62 -9.82 8.32
C LEU A 115 17.34 -9.54 7.52
N PHE A 116 17.48 -9.16 6.25
CA PHE A 116 16.38 -8.94 5.34
C PHE A 116 15.42 -10.14 5.29
N LYS A 117 15.95 -11.35 5.10
CA LYS A 117 15.14 -12.57 5.01
C LYS A 117 14.41 -12.84 6.32
N VAL A 118 15.10 -12.81 7.46
CA VAL A 118 14.51 -13.11 8.77
C VAL A 118 13.40 -12.11 9.11
N VAL A 119 13.69 -10.81 9.06
CA VAL A 119 12.69 -9.76 9.36
C VAL A 119 11.49 -9.86 8.43
N THR A 120 11.72 -10.03 7.12
CA THR A 120 10.63 -10.19 6.15
C THR A 120 9.77 -11.41 6.47
N ASN A 121 10.37 -12.55 6.81
CA ASN A 121 9.64 -13.77 7.13
C ASN A 121 8.80 -13.63 8.40
N LEU A 122 9.32 -12.95 9.43
CA LEU A 122 8.59 -12.65 10.65
C LEU A 122 7.43 -11.68 10.39
N LEU A 123 7.61 -10.65 9.55
CA LEU A 123 6.54 -9.74 9.15
C LEU A 123 5.44 -10.43 8.33
N ILE A 124 5.80 -11.37 7.44
CA ILE A 124 4.82 -12.20 6.72
C ILE A 124 4.01 -13.04 7.71
N LEU A 125 4.67 -13.59 8.73
CA LEU A 125 3.97 -14.34 9.77
C LEU A 125 3.01 -13.45 10.56
N ILE A 126 3.44 -12.25 10.97
CA ILE A 126 2.58 -11.27 11.63
C ILE A 126 1.36 -10.92 10.75
N ASP A 127 1.58 -10.63 9.46
CA ASP A 127 0.50 -10.36 8.51
C ASP A 127 -0.48 -11.55 8.41
N SER A 128 0.04 -12.78 8.44
CA SER A 128 -0.80 -13.98 8.28
C SER A 128 -1.61 -14.31 9.54
N LEU A 129 -1.06 -14.07 10.72
CA LEU A 129 -1.73 -14.36 12.00
C LEU A 129 -2.93 -13.45 12.26
N LYS A 130 -2.92 -12.23 11.72
CA LYS A 130 -3.96 -11.19 11.92
C LYS A 130 -4.30 -11.03 13.41
N ASP A 131 -3.26 -11.01 14.26
CA ASP A 131 -3.37 -10.81 15.71
C ASP A 131 -3.07 -9.34 16.06
N PRO A 132 -4.03 -8.59 16.62
CA PRO A 132 -3.84 -7.21 17.03
C PRO A 132 -2.62 -6.94 17.93
N ARG A 133 -2.20 -7.92 18.73
CA ARG A 133 -1.06 -7.78 19.66
C ARG A 133 0.28 -7.63 18.93
N LEU A 134 0.38 -8.15 17.71
CA LEU A 134 1.62 -8.15 16.93
C LEU A 134 1.83 -6.85 16.14
N ILE A 135 0.83 -5.96 16.07
CA ILE A 135 0.90 -4.76 15.22
C ILE A 135 2.05 -3.85 15.62
N GLU A 136 2.30 -3.68 16.92
CA GLU A 136 3.40 -2.82 17.39
C GLU A 136 4.77 -3.29 16.87
N LEU A 137 4.97 -4.60 16.72
CA LEU A 137 6.20 -5.16 16.15
C LEU A 137 6.33 -4.77 14.66
N ALA A 138 5.22 -4.78 13.92
CA ALA A 138 5.22 -4.37 12.51
C ALA A 138 5.39 -2.86 12.35
N ILE A 139 4.80 -2.04 13.23
CA ILE A 139 4.95 -0.57 13.19
C ILE A 139 6.41 -0.15 13.28
N GLN A 140 7.20 -0.80 14.13
CA GLN A 140 8.63 -0.52 14.31
C GLN A 140 9.44 -0.73 13.03
N GLU A 141 8.98 -1.60 12.12
CA GLU A 141 9.66 -1.94 10.88
C GLU A 141 9.16 -1.13 9.67
N ILE A 142 8.16 -0.26 9.83
CA ILE A 142 7.71 0.66 8.76
C ILE A 142 8.86 1.57 8.27
N PRO A 143 9.65 2.25 9.13
CA PRO A 143 10.74 3.12 8.67
C PRO A 143 11.94 2.37 8.06
N HIS A 144 11.89 1.04 7.96
CA HIS A 144 13.02 0.23 7.49
C HIS A 144 13.49 0.66 6.08
N GLY A 145 14.82 0.67 5.88
CA GLY A 145 15.45 1.13 4.63
C GLY A 145 15.20 0.21 3.43
N ASN A 146 15.07 -1.10 3.68
CA ASN A 146 14.71 -2.08 2.66
C ASN A 146 13.21 -1.99 2.30
N SER A 147 12.90 -1.83 1.01
CA SER A 147 11.54 -1.63 0.50
C SER A 147 10.60 -2.82 0.69
N ALA A 148 11.12 -4.05 0.65
CA ALA A 148 10.32 -5.25 0.85
C ALA A 148 9.97 -5.47 2.33
N VAL A 149 10.91 -5.17 3.26
CA VAL A 149 10.61 -5.15 4.71
C VAL A 149 9.52 -4.13 4.99
N ARG A 150 9.69 -2.90 4.50
CA ARG A 150 8.68 -1.84 4.63
C ARG A 150 7.32 -2.24 4.07
N TYR A 151 7.29 -2.87 2.89
CA TYR A 151 6.05 -3.35 2.29
C TYR A 151 5.29 -4.29 3.23
N TRP A 152 5.98 -5.28 3.81
CA TRP A 152 5.35 -6.22 4.73
C TRP A 152 4.97 -5.58 6.07
N ALA A 153 5.78 -4.65 6.58
CA ALA A 153 5.49 -3.90 7.78
C ALA A 153 4.22 -3.06 7.65
N VAL A 154 4.08 -2.32 6.55
CA VAL A 154 2.87 -1.53 6.25
C VAL A 154 1.68 -2.46 6.04
N ARG A 155 1.82 -3.54 5.26
CA ARG A 155 0.74 -4.49 5.01
C ARG A 155 0.23 -5.11 6.30
N ALA A 156 1.13 -5.66 7.12
CA ALA A 156 0.82 -6.24 8.42
C ALA A 156 0.14 -5.25 9.38
N SER A 157 0.46 -3.95 9.29
CA SER A 157 -0.10 -2.91 10.15
C SER A 157 -1.42 -2.31 9.64
N THR A 158 -1.75 -2.46 8.36
CA THR A 158 -2.86 -1.75 7.70
C THR A 158 -3.95 -2.66 7.14
N ASP A 159 -3.79 -3.97 7.27
CA ASP A 159 -4.67 -4.98 6.70
C ASP A 159 -6.16 -4.80 7.09
N PRO A 160 -7.10 -4.85 6.13
CA PRO A 160 -8.54 -4.70 6.43
C PRO A 160 -9.12 -5.69 7.44
N GLU A 161 -8.73 -6.96 7.35
CA GLU A 161 -9.29 -8.03 8.20
C GLU A 161 -8.79 -7.87 9.64
N LEU A 162 -7.53 -7.48 9.79
CA LEU A 162 -6.95 -7.12 11.09
C LEU A 162 -7.74 -5.98 11.75
N TRP A 163 -7.97 -4.89 11.02
CA TRP A 163 -8.69 -3.73 11.56
C TRP A 163 -10.17 -4.01 11.82
N THR A 164 -10.75 -5.00 11.14
CA THR A 164 -12.09 -5.51 11.47
C THR A 164 -12.10 -6.19 12.85
N LYS A 165 -11.05 -6.96 13.19
CA LYS A 165 -10.91 -7.58 14.52
C LYS A 165 -10.63 -6.57 15.64
N ILE A 166 -9.84 -5.53 15.36
CA ILE A 166 -9.55 -4.46 16.33
C ILE A 166 -10.82 -3.69 16.70
N GLY A 167 -11.71 -3.49 15.72
CA GLY A 167 -12.97 -2.78 15.91
C GLY A 167 -12.78 -1.27 16.09
N GLN A 168 -13.79 -0.63 16.68
CA GLN A 168 -13.85 0.83 16.86
C GLN A 168 -13.89 1.14 18.36
N GLY A 169 -12.85 1.80 18.87
CA GLY A 169 -12.71 2.17 20.27
C GLY A 169 -11.51 3.07 20.51
N GLN A 170 -11.36 3.60 21.73
CA GLN A 170 -10.29 4.55 22.04
C GLN A 170 -8.88 3.95 21.84
N GLY A 171 -8.68 2.67 22.20
CA GLY A 171 -7.43 1.96 21.93
C GLY A 171 -7.14 1.80 20.43
N ALA A 172 -8.17 1.54 19.62
CA ALA A 172 -8.05 1.44 18.16
C ALA A 172 -7.65 2.78 17.53
N ALA A 173 -8.22 3.89 18.01
CA ALA A 173 -7.89 5.23 17.53
C ALA A 173 -6.42 5.59 17.82
N GLN A 174 -5.94 5.33 19.04
CA GLN A 174 -4.53 5.55 19.40
C GLN A 174 -3.58 4.71 18.56
N LEU A 175 -3.91 3.43 18.34
CA LEU A 175 -3.13 2.56 17.47
C LEU A 175 -3.12 3.07 16.02
N ALA A 176 -4.26 3.54 15.50
CA ALA A 176 -4.34 4.09 14.15
C ALA A 176 -3.46 5.33 13.99
N THR A 177 -3.42 6.20 15.00
CA THR A 177 -2.49 7.34 15.04
C THR A 177 -1.03 6.89 14.99
N ARG A 178 -0.64 5.85 15.74
CA ARG A 178 0.74 5.32 15.68
C ARG A 178 1.09 4.78 14.30
N VAL A 179 0.20 3.99 13.69
CA VAL A 179 0.40 3.48 12.32
C VAL A 179 0.52 4.63 11.33
N MET A 180 -0.39 5.62 11.36
CA MET A 180 -0.34 6.77 10.46
C MET A 180 0.94 7.58 10.63
N THR A 181 1.42 7.80 11.86
CA THR A 181 2.67 8.50 12.13
C THR A 181 3.87 7.76 11.54
N ALA A 182 3.94 6.44 11.72
CA ALA A 182 5.02 5.65 11.15
C ALA A 182 4.96 5.61 9.61
N CYS A 183 3.76 5.49 9.03
CA CYS A 183 3.57 5.54 7.58
C CYS A 183 3.98 6.90 6.99
N ASP A 184 3.70 8.01 7.68
CA ASP A 184 4.07 9.34 7.23
C ASP A 184 5.59 9.47 7.05
N GLN A 185 6.40 8.87 7.91
CA GLN A 185 7.87 8.92 7.81
C GLN A 185 8.43 8.36 6.49
N VAL A 186 7.69 7.46 5.83
CA VAL A 186 8.16 6.75 4.64
C VAL A 186 7.49 7.15 3.34
N VAL A 187 6.57 8.12 3.35
CA VAL A 187 5.82 8.54 2.15
C VAL A 187 6.75 8.93 1.00
N ASP A 188 7.80 9.70 1.25
CA ASP A 188 8.69 10.19 0.19
C ASP A 188 9.61 9.12 -0.43
N SER A 189 9.91 8.05 0.31
CA SER A 189 10.85 7.01 -0.12
C SER A 189 10.17 5.71 -0.54
N SER A 190 8.84 5.68 -0.53
CA SER A 190 8.05 4.46 -0.77
C SER A 190 7.62 4.30 -2.22
N GLY A 191 7.61 3.04 -2.66
CA GLY A 191 7.05 2.66 -3.95
C GLY A 191 5.52 2.76 -4.00
N PRO A 192 4.93 2.71 -5.20
CA PRO A 192 3.51 2.95 -5.40
C PRO A 192 2.60 1.94 -4.69
N GLU A 193 3.03 0.69 -4.54
CA GLU A 193 2.26 -0.35 -3.82
C GLU A 193 2.15 -0.05 -2.32
N VAL A 194 3.22 0.45 -1.71
CA VAL A 194 3.24 0.85 -0.29
C VAL A 194 2.38 2.09 -0.10
N LEU A 195 2.54 3.10 -0.96
CA LEU A 195 1.71 4.31 -0.92
C LEU A 195 0.23 4.00 -1.05
N LEU A 196 -0.16 3.03 -1.89
CA LEU A 196 -1.55 2.60 -2.02
C LEU A 196 -2.10 1.97 -0.72
N GLN A 197 -1.29 1.16 -0.03
CA GLN A 197 -1.70 0.59 1.27
C GLN A 197 -1.90 1.68 2.31
N ILE A 198 -0.95 2.62 2.41
CA ILE A 198 -1.03 3.76 3.33
C ILE A 198 -2.27 4.60 3.01
N ALA A 199 -2.52 4.92 1.73
CA ALA A 199 -3.68 5.70 1.33
C ALA A 199 -5.00 5.02 1.71
N ARG A 200 -5.14 3.71 1.41
CA ARG A 200 -6.34 2.94 1.78
C ARG A 200 -6.55 2.90 3.28
N PHE A 201 -5.48 2.80 4.06
CA PHE A 201 -5.56 2.84 5.51
C PHE A 201 -6.04 4.20 6.02
N ALA A 202 -5.39 5.29 5.59
CA ALA A 202 -5.78 6.66 5.93
C ALA A 202 -7.24 6.94 5.53
N GLY A 203 -7.67 6.43 4.37
CA GLY A 203 -9.05 6.55 3.88
C GLY A 203 -10.14 6.11 4.87
N ARG A 204 -9.84 5.16 5.77
CA ARG A 204 -10.79 4.62 6.76
C ARG A 204 -11.12 5.57 7.90
N PHE A 205 -10.32 6.62 8.11
CA PHE A 205 -10.43 7.48 9.28
C PHE A 205 -10.78 8.91 8.89
N ASP A 206 -11.79 9.49 9.53
CA ASP A 206 -12.19 10.89 9.35
C ASP A 206 -11.44 11.79 10.35
N THR A 207 -10.11 11.81 10.24
CA THR A 207 -9.24 12.63 11.09
C THR A 207 -8.41 13.59 10.24
N GLY A 208 -7.95 14.69 10.85
CA GLY A 208 -7.02 15.62 10.20
C GLY A 208 -5.71 14.96 9.79
N GLN A 209 -5.18 14.03 10.60
CA GLN A 209 -3.96 13.27 10.31
C GLN A 209 -4.14 12.38 9.07
N ALA A 210 -5.25 11.64 8.98
CA ALA A 210 -5.56 10.81 7.81
C ALA A 210 -5.68 11.64 6.54
N THR A 211 -6.34 12.80 6.64
CA THR A 211 -6.50 13.75 5.55
C THR A 211 -5.14 14.30 5.08
N ALA A 212 -4.28 14.72 6.01
CA ALA A 212 -2.93 15.20 5.72
C ALA A 212 -2.08 14.13 5.03
N LEU A 213 -2.15 12.89 5.51
CA LEU A 213 -1.42 11.76 4.93
C LEU A 213 -1.84 11.48 3.47
N LEU A 214 -3.14 11.51 3.17
CA LEU A 214 -3.65 11.40 1.80
C LEU A 214 -3.16 12.55 0.90
N MET A 215 -3.16 13.78 1.41
CA MET A 215 -2.65 14.93 0.65
C MET A 215 -1.15 14.77 0.34
N ARG A 216 -0.35 14.33 1.31
CA ARG A 216 1.09 14.11 1.12
C ARG A 216 1.39 13.00 0.11
N ILE A 217 0.64 11.90 0.15
CA ILE A 217 0.74 10.84 -0.87
C ILE A 217 0.44 11.42 -2.26
N THR A 218 -0.60 12.23 -2.36
CA THR A 218 -0.98 12.89 -3.62
C THR A 218 0.15 13.80 -4.13
N GLU A 219 0.83 14.53 -3.25
CA GLU A 219 1.98 15.37 -3.60
C GLU A 219 3.19 14.56 -4.11
N VAL A 220 3.51 13.43 -3.47
CA VAL A 220 4.55 12.51 -3.96
C VAL A 220 4.22 12.02 -5.38
N ARG A 221 2.94 11.68 -5.62
CA ARG A 221 2.49 11.21 -6.93
C ARG A 221 2.57 12.31 -7.99
N VAL A 222 2.12 13.53 -7.69
CA VAL A 222 2.26 14.68 -8.59
C VAL A 222 3.73 14.95 -8.94
N ARG A 223 4.64 14.93 -7.94
CA ARG A 223 6.09 15.04 -8.20
C ARG A 223 6.59 13.91 -9.11
N SER A 224 6.19 12.68 -8.85
CA SER A 224 6.56 11.53 -9.67
C SER A 224 6.10 11.66 -11.13
N TYR A 225 4.91 12.24 -11.37
CA TYR A 225 4.47 12.55 -12.72
C TYR A 225 5.35 13.65 -13.35
N ALA A 226 5.63 14.72 -12.61
CA ALA A 226 6.49 15.82 -13.05
C ALA A 226 7.89 15.32 -13.47
N ASP A 227 8.43 14.36 -12.73
CA ASP A 227 9.74 13.74 -12.98
C ASP A 227 9.70 12.61 -14.02
N TRP A 228 8.53 12.32 -14.60
CA TRP A 228 8.30 11.21 -15.52
C TRP A 228 8.65 9.82 -14.96
N SER A 229 8.69 9.67 -13.63
CA SER A 229 9.16 8.47 -12.92
C SER A 229 8.05 7.48 -12.54
N VAL A 230 6.78 7.82 -12.76
CA VAL A 230 5.65 6.94 -12.46
C VAL A 230 5.76 5.59 -13.18
N ASN A 231 5.65 4.50 -12.42
CA ASN A 231 5.74 3.11 -12.89
C ASN A 231 4.53 2.22 -12.53
N TYR A 232 3.48 2.80 -11.92
CA TYR A 232 2.18 2.16 -11.64
C TYR A 232 1.10 3.24 -11.47
N GLU A 233 0.40 3.60 -12.54
CA GLU A 233 -0.61 4.66 -12.55
C GLU A 233 -1.94 4.21 -11.92
N LEU A 234 -2.27 2.91 -11.94
CA LEU A 234 -3.55 2.41 -11.41
C LEU A 234 -3.80 2.78 -9.94
N MET A 235 -2.75 2.95 -9.13
CA MET A 235 -2.93 3.41 -7.74
C MET A 235 -3.59 4.78 -7.67
N ASP A 236 -3.36 5.65 -8.67
CA ASP A 236 -3.81 7.03 -8.64
C ASP A 236 -5.34 7.10 -8.76
N GLY A 237 -5.96 6.17 -9.48
CA GLY A 237 -7.42 6.02 -9.50
C GLY A 237 -7.99 5.70 -8.11
N ALA A 238 -7.30 4.90 -7.30
CA ALA A 238 -7.72 4.63 -5.94
C ALA A 238 -7.53 5.85 -5.02
N VAL A 239 -6.40 6.55 -5.14
CA VAL A 239 -6.15 7.81 -4.39
C VAL A 239 -7.20 8.87 -4.73
N LEU A 240 -7.53 9.04 -6.01
CA LEU A 240 -8.55 9.99 -6.47
C LEU A 240 -9.95 9.67 -5.93
N ARG A 241 -10.31 8.38 -5.81
CA ARG A 241 -11.56 7.97 -5.15
C ARG A 241 -11.56 8.29 -3.67
N LEU A 242 -10.47 8.00 -2.96
CA LEU A 242 -10.34 8.31 -1.53
C LEU A 242 -10.44 9.82 -1.26
N LEU A 243 -9.78 10.64 -2.09
CA LEU A 243 -9.93 12.11 -2.02
C LEU A 243 -11.38 12.53 -2.28
N THR A 244 -12.04 11.94 -3.28
CA THR A 244 -13.45 12.22 -3.58
C THR A 244 -14.36 11.88 -2.41
N ASP A 245 -14.17 10.73 -1.77
CA ASP A 245 -14.96 10.31 -0.62
C ASP A 245 -14.82 11.32 0.53
N LYS A 246 -13.61 11.82 0.79
CA LYS A 246 -13.37 12.86 1.80
C LYS A 246 -13.96 14.22 1.42
N ILE A 247 -13.88 14.60 0.15
CA ILE A 247 -14.48 15.85 -0.37
C ILE A 247 -15.99 15.82 -0.22
N VAL A 248 -16.64 14.72 -0.61
CA VAL A 248 -18.10 14.57 -0.55
C VAL A 248 -18.60 14.37 0.89
N GLY A 249 -17.81 13.71 1.74
CA GLY A 249 -18.15 13.50 3.16
C GLY A 249 -17.98 14.74 4.03
N GLY A 250 -17.19 15.73 3.61
CA GLY A 250 -16.90 16.94 4.38
C GLY A 250 -17.89 18.07 4.15
N GLY A 251 -18.58 18.52 5.20
CA GLY A 251 -19.25 19.83 5.22
C GLY A 251 -18.23 21.00 5.25
N ASN A 252 -18.58 22.09 4.56
CA ASN A 252 -17.88 23.38 4.40
C ASN A 252 -16.67 23.64 5.32
N GLY A 253 -15.44 23.34 4.85
CA GLY A 253 -14.23 23.88 5.50
C GLY A 253 -12.87 23.25 5.14
N GLY A 254 -12.82 21.95 4.80
CA GLY A 254 -11.58 21.25 4.38
C GLY A 254 -11.59 20.74 2.93
N SER A 255 -12.69 21.02 2.21
CA SER A 255 -12.94 20.51 0.87
C SER A 255 -12.07 21.16 -0.20
N ASP A 256 -11.58 22.38 -0.01
CA ASP A 256 -10.87 23.15 -1.02
C ASP A 256 -9.45 22.62 -1.26
N GLN A 257 -8.69 22.34 -0.20
CA GLN A 257 -7.35 21.75 -0.29
C GLN A 257 -7.41 20.33 -0.84
N LEU A 258 -8.38 19.52 -0.41
CA LEU A 258 -8.58 18.17 -0.95
C LEU A 258 -8.99 18.22 -2.42
N ALA A 259 -9.91 19.10 -2.80
CA ALA A 259 -10.31 19.28 -4.19
C ALA A 259 -9.15 19.79 -5.05
N ARG A 260 -8.30 20.68 -4.52
CA ARG A 260 -7.08 21.14 -5.18
C ARG A 260 -6.10 19.99 -5.39
N ARG A 261 -5.88 19.14 -4.39
CA ARG A 261 -4.99 17.96 -4.49
C ARG A 261 -5.55 16.93 -5.48
N PHE A 262 -6.86 16.68 -5.46
CA PHE A 262 -7.55 15.87 -6.47
C PHE A 262 -7.31 16.42 -7.87
N ALA A 263 -7.55 17.72 -8.06
CA ALA A 263 -7.43 18.38 -9.34
C ALA A 263 -5.98 18.35 -9.88
N HIS A 264 -4.97 18.53 -9.02
CA HIS A 264 -3.57 18.39 -9.41
C HIS A 264 -3.24 16.97 -9.91
N LEU A 265 -3.55 15.94 -9.13
CA LEU A 265 -3.23 14.56 -9.53
C LEU A 265 -3.96 14.16 -10.80
N TYR A 266 -5.25 14.52 -10.90
CA TYR A 266 -6.04 14.20 -12.08
C TYR A 266 -5.55 14.93 -13.33
N SER A 267 -5.21 16.22 -13.19
CA SER A 267 -4.61 17.00 -14.27
C SER A 267 -3.32 16.37 -14.78
N PHE A 268 -2.41 15.98 -13.88
CA PHE A 268 -1.15 15.34 -14.28
C PHE A 268 -1.38 13.98 -14.96
N ALA A 269 -2.36 13.20 -14.53
CA ALA A 269 -2.73 11.96 -15.21
C ALA A 269 -3.24 12.20 -16.66
N ILE A 270 -4.12 13.19 -16.85
CA ILE A 270 -4.63 13.56 -18.19
C ILE A 270 -3.48 14.08 -19.07
N GLN A 271 -2.72 15.05 -18.57
CA GLN A 271 -1.59 15.63 -19.28
C GLN A 271 -0.53 14.56 -19.63
N ARG A 272 -0.30 13.59 -18.73
CA ARG A 272 0.62 12.47 -18.98
C ARG A 272 0.13 11.60 -20.13
N TYR A 273 -1.17 11.31 -20.18
CA TYR A 273 -1.75 10.57 -21.29
C TYR A 273 -1.61 11.34 -22.61
N ILE A 274 -2.08 12.59 -22.69
CA ILE A 274 -2.03 13.41 -23.91
C ILE A 274 -0.59 13.59 -24.40
N LYS A 275 0.28 14.14 -23.54
CA LYS A 275 1.67 14.46 -23.89
C LYS A 275 2.47 13.20 -24.18
N GLY A 276 2.26 12.14 -23.41
CA GLY A 276 2.92 10.86 -23.60
C GLY A 276 2.54 10.17 -24.91
N GLN A 277 1.28 10.29 -25.35
CA GLN A 277 0.82 9.82 -26.66
C GLN A 277 1.47 10.63 -27.79
N ASN A 278 1.39 11.97 -27.72
CA ASN A 278 1.95 12.86 -28.74
C ASN A 278 3.46 12.67 -28.95
N LEU A 279 4.19 12.39 -27.88
CA LEU A 279 5.65 12.18 -27.92
C LEU A 279 6.06 10.73 -28.21
N GLY A 280 5.11 9.78 -28.34
CA GLY A 280 5.42 8.35 -28.46
C GLY A 280 6.22 7.80 -27.26
N ARG A 281 5.95 8.33 -26.05
CA ARG A 281 6.70 8.03 -24.82
C ARG A 281 5.93 7.13 -23.85
N LEU A 282 4.66 6.84 -24.11
CA LEU A 282 3.89 5.89 -23.30
C LEU A 282 4.18 4.45 -23.72
N ARG A 283 4.49 3.62 -22.73
CA ARG A 283 4.50 2.17 -22.89
C ARG A 283 3.05 1.67 -22.86
N ASP A 284 2.73 0.60 -23.58
CA ASP A 284 1.36 0.05 -23.64
C ASP A 284 0.73 -0.18 -22.26
N VAL A 285 1.50 -0.70 -21.31
CA VAL A 285 1.03 -0.92 -19.93
C VAL A 285 0.65 0.40 -19.24
N SER A 286 1.51 1.41 -19.35
CA SER A 286 1.27 2.75 -18.77
C SER A 286 0.08 3.44 -19.46
N ARG A 287 -0.04 3.30 -20.78
CA ARG A 287 -1.19 3.76 -21.56
C ARG A 287 -2.49 3.13 -21.06
N ASN A 288 -2.53 1.80 -20.91
CA ASN A 288 -3.71 1.09 -20.44
C ASN A 288 -4.08 1.47 -19.00
N TYR A 289 -3.09 1.61 -18.12
CA TYR A 289 -3.32 2.08 -16.75
C TYR A 289 -3.88 3.49 -16.71
N LEU A 290 -3.33 4.42 -17.50
CA LEU A 290 -3.87 5.77 -17.60
C LEU A 290 -5.29 5.77 -18.15
N ILE A 291 -5.60 4.99 -19.20
CA ILE A 291 -6.97 4.85 -19.71
C ILE A 291 -7.92 4.44 -18.58
N SER A 292 -7.58 3.39 -17.82
CA SER A 292 -8.38 2.96 -16.67
C SER A 292 -8.54 4.07 -15.63
N VAL A 293 -7.46 4.76 -15.26
CA VAL A 293 -7.51 5.87 -14.29
C VAL A 293 -8.42 6.99 -14.77
N LEU A 294 -8.29 7.41 -16.03
CA LEU A 294 -9.03 8.53 -16.59
C LEU A 294 -10.53 8.24 -16.66
N ILE A 295 -10.89 7.07 -17.19
CA ILE A 295 -12.28 6.63 -17.33
C ILE A 295 -12.92 6.36 -15.97
N ASP A 296 -12.24 5.63 -15.08
CA ASP A 296 -12.79 5.32 -13.75
C ASP A 296 -12.92 6.58 -12.90
N THR A 297 -12.01 7.55 -13.03
CA THR A 297 -12.11 8.82 -12.29
C THR A 297 -13.27 9.66 -12.83
N GLU A 298 -13.51 9.68 -14.14
CA GLU A 298 -14.67 10.36 -14.71
C GLU A 298 -15.98 9.81 -14.11
N ASP A 299 -16.14 8.48 -14.16
CA ASP A 299 -17.36 7.79 -13.72
C ASP A 299 -17.53 7.82 -12.19
N LYS A 300 -16.48 7.46 -11.44
CA LYS A 300 -16.56 7.26 -9.99
C LYS A 300 -16.22 8.49 -9.16
N CYS A 301 -15.63 9.52 -9.76
CA CYS A 301 -15.19 10.71 -9.02
C CYS A 301 -15.83 11.98 -9.57
N VAL A 302 -15.55 12.36 -10.82
CA VAL A 302 -15.98 13.65 -11.38
C VAL A 302 -17.50 13.76 -11.38
N GLY A 303 -18.22 12.70 -11.76
CA GLY A 303 -19.68 12.72 -11.71
C GLY A 303 -20.26 12.98 -10.31
N ARG A 304 -19.64 12.40 -9.27
CA ARG A 304 -20.02 12.63 -7.87
C ARG A 304 -19.66 14.03 -7.41
N LEU A 305 -18.46 14.51 -7.76
CA LEU A 305 -18.00 15.85 -7.42
C LEU A 305 -18.89 16.92 -8.07
N LEU A 306 -19.37 16.71 -9.29
CA LEU A 306 -20.19 17.66 -10.02
C LEU A 306 -21.71 17.45 -9.85
N GLY A 307 -22.14 16.32 -9.30
CA GLY A 307 -23.56 15.99 -9.11
C GLY A 307 -24.29 15.59 -10.39
N ALA A 308 -23.57 15.24 -11.45
CA ALA A 308 -24.15 14.81 -12.73
C ALA A 308 -23.21 13.81 -13.43
N PRO A 309 -23.73 12.74 -14.06
CA PRO A 309 -22.92 11.78 -14.82
C PRO A 309 -22.04 12.46 -15.88
N GLN A 310 -20.80 11.98 -16.03
CA GLN A 310 -19.84 12.45 -17.03
C GLN A 310 -19.46 11.28 -17.96
N ALA A 311 -19.21 11.55 -19.24
CA ALA A 311 -18.81 10.53 -20.21
C ALA A 311 -17.93 11.10 -21.35
N THR A 312 -17.47 12.35 -21.20
CA THR A 312 -16.73 13.08 -22.23
C THR A 312 -15.31 12.54 -22.38
N ILE A 313 -14.62 12.28 -21.26
CA ILE A 313 -13.27 11.70 -21.23
C ILE A 313 -13.29 10.30 -21.82
N ARG A 314 -14.25 9.47 -21.41
CA ARG A 314 -14.46 8.13 -21.97
C ARG A 314 -14.59 8.18 -23.50
N ARG A 315 -15.52 9.00 -24.01
CA ARG A 315 -15.75 9.13 -25.46
C ARG A 315 -14.50 9.64 -26.20
N ALA A 316 -13.79 10.61 -25.63
CA ALA A 316 -12.56 11.13 -26.23
C ALA A 316 -11.47 10.04 -26.31
N ILE A 317 -11.31 9.24 -25.26
CA ILE A 317 -10.34 8.13 -25.25
C ILE A 317 -10.73 7.03 -26.24
N GLU A 318 -12.00 6.60 -26.24
CA GLU A 318 -12.51 5.56 -27.14
C GLU A 318 -12.43 5.99 -28.61
N GLY A 319 -12.66 7.27 -28.90
CA GLY A 319 -12.54 7.86 -30.23
C GLY A 319 -11.12 8.25 -30.65
N GLY A 320 -10.12 8.15 -29.76
CA GLY A 320 -8.76 8.60 -30.02
C GLY A 320 -8.61 10.13 -30.16
N ASP A 321 -9.59 10.89 -29.68
CA ASP A 321 -9.66 12.35 -29.78
C ASP A 321 -8.88 13.03 -28.65
N LEU A 322 -7.58 13.22 -28.86
CA LEU A 322 -6.72 13.91 -27.90
C LEU A 322 -7.08 15.40 -27.75
N ALA A 323 -7.65 16.04 -28.78
CA ALA A 323 -8.09 17.42 -28.72
C ALA A 323 -9.35 17.57 -27.85
N GLY A 324 -10.32 16.67 -28.02
CA GLY A 324 -11.49 16.57 -27.16
C GLY A 324 -11.12 16.26 -25.70
N LEU A 325 -10.12 15.41 -25.48
CA LEU A 325 -9.61 15.16 -24.13
C LEU A 325 -8.95 16.41 -23.51
N GLN A 326 -8.19 17.19 -24.29
CA GLN A 326 -7.64 18.46 -23.83
C GLN A 326 -8.73 19.50 -23.53
N ALA A 327 -9.75 19.61 -24.40
CA ALA A 327 -10.87 20.52 -24.17
C ALA A 327 -11.63 20.17 -22.88
N GLU A 328 -11.81 18.88 -22.60
CA GLU A 328 -12.45 18.42 -21.38
C GLU A 328 -11.57 18.63 -20.13
N HIS A 329 -10.25 18.44 -20.26
CA HIS A 329 -9.29 18.85 -19.22
C HIS A 329 -9.46 20.33 -18.88
N ASP A 330 -9.47 21.19 -19.90
CA ASP A 330 -9.55 22.64 -19.74
C ASP A 330 -10.91 23.08 -19.17
N ARG A 331 -12.00 22.42 -19.57
CA ARG A 331 -13.32 22.66 -18.98
C ARG A 331 -13.37 22.29 -17.50
N LEU A 332 -12.85 21.11 -17.14
CA LEU A 332 -12.90 20.60 -15.77
C LEU A 332 -11.97 21.36 -14.83
N LEU A 333 -10.75 21.66 -15.30
CA LEU A 333 -9.62 22.08 -14.48
C LEU A 333 -9.15 23.51 -14.78
N GLY A 334 -9.60 24.11 -15.86
CA GLY A 334 -9.34 25.51 -16.19
C GLY A 334 -8.18 25.72 -17.16
N THR A 335 -8.10 26.96 -17.64
CA THR A 335 -7.08 27.47 -18.56
C THR A 335 -6.35 28.65 -17.91
N ALA A 336 -5.32 29.18 -18.58
CA ALA A 336 -4.67 30.40 -18.14
C ALA A 336 -5.62 31.63 -18.10
N ALA A 337 -6.73 31.58 -18.85
CA ALA A 337 -7.69 32.68 -18.94
C ALA A 337 -8.91 32.52 -18.02
N SER A 338 -9.27 31.28 -17.63
CA SER A 338 -10.51 31.00 -16.91
C SER A 338 -10.37 29.81 -15.95
N ALA A 339 -11.05 29.89 -14.81
CA ALA A 339 -11.14 28.77 -13.86
C ALA A 339 -12.02 27.65 -14.44
N GLY A 340 -11.66 26.40 -14.14
CA GLY A 340 -12.45 25.23 -14.51
C GLY A 340 -13.62 24.98 -13.56
N VAL A 341 -14.52 24.08 -13.96
CA VAL A 341 -15.73 23.75 -13.19
C VAL A 341 -15.41 23.22 -11.79
N ILE A 342 -14.34 22.41 -11.63
CA ILE A 342 -13.95 21.87 -10.32
C ILE A 342 -13.42 22.98 -9.38
N PRO A 343 -12.40 23.78 -9.77
CA PRO A 343 -11.96 24.95 -8.99
C PRO A 343 -13.09 25.90 -8.60
N THR A 344 -13.99 26.21 -9.53
CA THR A 344 -15.14 27.09 -9.25
C THR A 344 -16.08 26.49 -8.22
N ARG A 345 -16.41 25.19 -8.35
CA ARG A 345 -17.33 24.52 -7.41
C ARG A 345 -16.80 24.48 -5.98
N PHE A 346 -15.50 24.25 -5.83
CA PHE A 346 -14.86 24.10 -4.52
C PHE A 346 -14.12 25.35 -4.05
N ASN A 347 -14.32 26.48 -4.75
CA ASN A 347 -13.78 27.79 -4.43
C ASN A 347 -12.27 27.79 -4.14
N PHE A 348 -11.46 27.22 -5.04
CA PHE A 348 -10.00 27.25 -4.91
C PHE A 348 -9.31 27.80 -6.18
N SER A 349 -8.10 28.32 -6.00
CA SER A 349 -7.14 28.60 -7.08
C SER A 349 -5.96 27.62 -7.01
N TYR A 350 -5.22 27.46 -8.10
CA TYR A 350 -4.02 26.61 -8.15
C TYR A 350 -2.75 27.31 -7.63
N GLY A 351 -2.84 28.60 -7.31
CA GLY A 351 -1.70 29.42 -6.92
C GLY A 351 -1.34 29.25 -5.45
N ALA A 352 -0.18 29.79 -5.06
CA ALA A 352 0.10 30.03 -3.65
C ALA A 352 -0.95 30.99 -3.05
N GLN A 353 -0.99 31.12 -1.73
CA GLN A 353 -1.92 32.04 -1.09
C GLN A 353 -1.65 33.48 -1.59
N GLY A 354 -2.66 34.11 -2.18
CA GLY A 354 -2.54 35.42 -2.82
C GLY A 354 -2.24 35.40 -4.32
N GLU A 355 -1.90 34.24 -4.91
CA GLU A 355 -1.74 34.07 -6.35
C GLU A 355 -3.02 33.55 -6.99
N ASN A 356 -3.55 34.30 -7.95
CA ASN A 356 -4.72 33.88 -8.71
C ASN A 356 -4.32 33.07 -9.95
N ARG A 357 -3.97 31.81 -9.75
CA ARG A 357 -3.70 30.86 -10.84
C ARG A 357 -4.96 30.04 -11.14
N THR A 358 -5.50 30.16 -12.34
CA THR A 358 -6.77 29.55 -12.75
C THR A 358 -6.63 28.17 -13.40
N ALA A 359 -5.43 27.78 -13.81
CA ALA A 359 -5.12 26.47 -14.37
C ALA A 359 -4.11 25.68 -13.53
N PRO A 360 -4.17 24.33 -13.57
CA PRO A 360 -3.20 23.48 -12.90
C PRO A 360 -1.77 23.68 -13.44
N PRO A 361 -0.74 23.22 -12.70
CA PRO A 361 0.62 23.11 -13.23
C PRO A 361 0.69 22.27 -14.50
N VAL A 362 1.48 22.76 -15.46
CA VAL A 362 1.73 22.03 -16.72
C VAL A 362 2.77 20.96 -16.45
N LEU A 363 2.53 19.75 -16.97
CA LEU A 363 3.45 18.64 -16.92
C LEU A 363 4.74 19.01 -17.70
N PRO A 364 5.93 19.00 -17.05
CA PRO A 364 7.20 19.26 -17.72
C PRO A 364 7.48 18.32 -18.89
N ASP A 365 8.40 18.70 -19.77
CA ASP A 365 8.87 17.80 -20.83
C ASP A 365 9.59 16.59 -20.25
N PRO A 366 9.50 15.40 -20.90
CA PRO A 366 10.26 14.25 -20.47
C PRO A 366 11.76 14.57 -20.49
N PRO A 367 12.54 14.03 -19.53
CA PRO A 367 13.99 14.12 -19.61
C PRO A 367 14.49 13.53 -20.93
N GLN A 368 15.51 14.18 -21.51
CA GLN A 368 16.15 13.70 -22.75
C GLN A 368 16.68 12.28 -22.51
N ARG A 369 16.53 11.38 -23.50
CA ARG A 369 17.18 10.07 -23.43
C ARG A 369 18.68 10.34 -23.52
N THR A 370 19.42 10.18 -22.43
CA THR A 370 20.86 10.01 -22.53
C THR A 370 21.10 8.75 -23.37
N ALA A 371 21.83 8.91 -24.47
CA ALA A 371 22.36 7.76 -25.19
C ALA A 371 23.19 6.95 -24.17
N PRO A 372 23.11 5.61 -24.18
CA PRO A 372 24.05 4.82 -23.41
C PRO A 372 25.47 5.27 -23.79
N ALA A 373 26.29 5.59 -22.79
CA ALA A 373 27.71 5.82 -23.02
C ALA A 373 28.23 4.65 -23.85
N ALA A 374 28.90 4.94 -24.95
CA ALA A 374 29.58 3.92 -25.72
C ALA A 374 30.46 3.14 -24.74
N GLU A 375 30.17 1.85 -24.56
CA GLU A 375 31.10 0.96 -23.89
C GLU A 375 32.40 1.03 -24.70
N ASP A 376 33.46 1.55 -24.09
CA ASP A 376 34.81 1.33 -24.58
C ASP A 376 34.99 -0.18 -24.68
N GLN A 377 34.98 -0.68 -25.92
CA GLN A 377 35.33 -2.06 -26.20
C GLN A 377 36.83 -2.24 -25.90
N PRO A 378 37.22 -3.34 -25.22
CA PRO A 378 38.62 -3.61 -24.89
C PRO A 378 39.49 -3.85 -26.14
#